data_AF-A0A8U8AZF2-F1
#
_entry.id   AF-A0A8U8AZF2-F1
#
_cell.length_a   1.000
_cell.length_b   1.000
_cell.length_c   1.000
_cell.angle_alpha   90.00
_cell.angle_beta   90.00
_cell.angle_gamma   90.00
#
_symmetry.space_group_name_H-M   'P 1'
#
loop_
_entity.id
_entity.type
_entity.pdbx_description
1 polymer ?
#
loop_
_entity_poly.entity_id
_entity_poly.type
_entity_poly.pdbx_seq_one_letter_code
_entity_poly.pdbx_strand_id
1 'polypeptide(L)' 'MPPAQRGGRLCALSFLWLCALVEAKTRTYYLGIVEENWDYAPSGKNLITGQSLLEDK' A
#
# COMPACT_ATOMS: atom_id res chain seq x y z
N MET A 1 3.72 -46.79 -24.70
CA MET A 1 2.53 -46.08 -24.21
C MET A 1 3.00 -44.79 -23.53
N PRO A 2 2.69 -43.57 -24.03
CA PRO A 2 3.09 -42.36 -23.31
C PRO A 2 2.07 -42.07 -22.19
N PRO A 3 2.51 -41.51 -21.05
CA PRO A 3 1.67 -41.34 -19.89
C PRO A 3 0.78 -40.10 -20.00
N ALA A 4 -0.40 -40.23 -19.38
CA ALA A 4 -1.34 -39.22 -18.90
C ALA A 4 -0.92 -37.73 -18.99
N GLN A 5 -0.92 -37.13 -20.18
CA GLN A 5 -0.73 -35.69 -20.36
C GLN A 5 -2.06 -34.89 -20.29
N ARG A 6 -3.17 -35.56 -19.95
CA ARG A 6 -4.53 -35.03 -20.02
C ARG A 6 -4.90 -34.14 -18.82
N GLY A 7 -4.36 -34.41 -17.62
CA GLY A 7 -4.72 -33.68 -16.40
C GLY A 7 -4.13 -32.27 -16.30
N GLY A 8 -2.87 -32.09 -16.68
CA GLY A 8 -2.18 -30.80 -16.53
C GLY A 8 -2.76 -29.66 -17.38
N ARG A 9 -3.28 -29.99 -18.58
CA ARG A 9 -3.91 -29.01 -19.48
C ARG A 9 -5.25 -28.50 -18.93
N LEU A 10 -6.06 -29.40 -18.40
CA LEU A 10 -7.35 -29.04 -17.77
C LEU A 10 -7.12 -28.16 -16.53
N CYS A 11 -6.17 -28.54 -15.66
CA CYS A 11 -5.82 -27.75 -14.48
C CYS A 11 -5.28 -26.34 -14.84
N ALA A 12 -4.42 -26.25 -15.85
CA ALA A 12 -3.89 -24.97 -16.33
C ALA A 12 -5.00 -24.07 -16.90
N LEU A 13 -5.93 -24.62 -17.67
CA LEU A 13 -7.06 -23.88 -18.22
C LEU A 13 -8.02 -23.40 -17.12
N SER A 14 -8.30 -24.23 -16.11
CA SER A 14 -9.11 -23.80 -14.95
C SER A 14 -8.41 -22.72 -14.12
N PHE A 15 -7.09 -22.78 -13.97
CA PHE A 15 -6.32 -21.75 -13.27
C PHE A 15 -6.35 -20.43 -14.05
N LEU A 16 -6.12 -20.47 -15.36
CA LEU A 16 -6.20 -19.28 -16.22
C LEU A 16 -7.61 -18.66 -16.21
N TRP A 17 -8.66 -19.48 -16.16
CA TRP A 17 -10.04 -19.01 -16.04
C TRP A 17 -10.30 -18.34 -14.68
N LEU A 18 -9.80 -18.90 -13.58
CA LEU A 18 -9.88 -18.28 -12.25
C LEU A 18 -9.14 -16.93 -12.20
N CYS A 19 -7.98 -16.83 -12.87
CA CYS A 19 -7.25 -15.57 -12.99
C CYS A 19 -8.00 -14.51 -13.82
N ALA A 20 -8.94 -14.89 -14.68
CA ALA A 20 -9.75 -13.95 -15.44
C ALA A 20 -10.95 -13.39 -14.64
N LEU A 21 -11.24 -13.94 -13.45
CA LEU A 21 -12.36 -13.51 -12.59
C LEU A 21 -11.98 -12.39 -11.60
N VAL A 22 -10.70 -12.03 -11.51
CA VAL A 22 -10.28 -10.92 -10.64
C VAL A 22 -10.36 -9.59 -11.37
N GLU A 23 -10.95 -8.59 -10.73
CA GLU A 23 -11.00 -7.22 -11.22
C GLU A 23 -10.25 -6.29 -10.25
N ALA A 24 -9.47 -5.36 -10.80
CA ALA A 24 -8.83 -4.32 -10.01
C ALA A 24 -9.73 -3.08 -9.92
N LYS A 25 -9.86 -2.51 -8.72
CA LYS A 25 -10.65 -1.30 -8.52
C LYS A 25 -9.82 -0.05 -8.82
N THR A 26 -10.29 0.78 -9.75
CA THR A 26 -9.74 2.12 -9.96
C THR A 26 -10.23 3.07 -8.87
N ARG A 27 -9.32 3.86 -8.28
CA ARG A 27 -9.64 4.93 -7.31
C ARG A 27 -9.10 6.26 -7.85
N THR A 28 -9.99 7.22 -8.03
CA THR A 28 -9.63 8.57 -8.47
C THR A 28 -9.56 9.49 -7.27
N TYR A 29 -8.43 10.19 -7.10
CA TYR A 29 -8.23 11.19 -6.06
C TYR A 29 -8.04 12.57 -6.70
N TYR A 30 -8.64 13.58 -6.10
CA TYR A 30 -8.44 14.99 -6.47
C TYR A 30 -7.64 15.63 -5.34
N LEU A 31 -6.42 16.04 -5.65
CA LEU A 31 -5.52 16.65 -4.67
C LEU A 31 -5.44 18.15 -4.95
N GLY A 32 -5.67 18.95 -3.91
CA GLY A 32 -5.42 20.39 -3.92
C GLY A 32 -4.10 20.69 -3.25
N ILE A 33 -3.38 21.69 -3.76
CA ILE A 33 -2.20 22.25 -3.09
C ILE A 33 -2.65 23.50 -2.34
N VAL A 34 -2.27 23.60 -1.08
CA VAL A 34 -2.55 24.75 -0.22
C VAL A 34 -1.27 25.20 0.44
N GLU A 35 -1.12 26.51 0.63
CA GLU A 35 -0.10 27.06 1.51
C GLU A 35 -0.61 27.02 2.94
N GLU A 36 0.16 26.42 3.85
CA GLU A 36 -0.19 26.34 5.26
C GLU A 36 1.05 26.51 6.15
N ASN A 37 0.84 27.03 7.36
CA ASN A 37 1.88 27.06 8.38
C ASN A 37 2.03 25.65 8.96
N TRP A 38 3.17 25.02 8.70
CA TRP A 38 3.47 23.69 9.20
C TRP A 38 4.26 23.74 10.51
N ASP A 39 3.57 23.51 11.62
CA ASP A 39 4.22 23.37 12.92
C ASP A 39 4.90 22.00 13.02
N TYR A 40 6.23 22.00 12.87
CA TYR A 40 7.06 20.79 12.94
C TYR A 40 7.03 20.11 14.32
N ALA A 41 6.71 20.86 15.39
CA ALA A 41 6.65 20.30 16.73
C ALA A 41 5.53 20.94 17.57
N PRO A 42 4.27 20.54 17.33
CA PRO A 42 3.10 21.12 17.99
C PRO A 42 3.10 20.98 19.52
N SER A 43 3.87 20.04 20.06
CA SER A 43 4.03 19.84 21.50
C SER A 43 4.92 20.90 22.16
N GLY A 44 5.76 21.60 21.39
CA GLY A 44 6.82 22.48 21.89
C GLY A 44 7.89 21.77 22.73
N LYS A 45 7.94 20.44 22.71
CA LYS A 45 8.83 19.62 23.56
C LYS A 45 9.55 18.54 22.76
N ASN A 46 10.80 18.26 23.13
CA ASN A 46 11.47 17.04 22.71
C ASN A 46 10.76 15.86 23.38
N LEU A 47 10.23 14.93 22.58
CA LEU A 47 9.47 13.79 23.09
C LEU A 47 10.35 12.68 23.70
N ILE A 48 11.66 12.72 23.48
CA ILE A 48 12.64 11.79 24.04
C ILE A 48 13.09 12.24 25.43
N THR A 49 13.46 13.52 25.56
CA THR A 49 13.98 14.08 26.83
C THR A 49 12.87 14.69 27.70
N GLY A 50 11.72 15.02 27.11
CA GLY A 50 10.60 15.69 27.76
C GLY A 50 10.81 17.19 27.98
N GLN A 51 11.96 17.74 27.57
CA GLN A 51 12.31 19.16 27.76
C GLN A 51 11.65 20.05 26.71
N SER A 52 11.56 21.35 27.01
CA SER A 52 11.10 22.32 26.01
C SER A 52 12.09 22.41 24.86
N LEU A 53 11.61 22.56 23.63
CA LEU A 53 12.48 22.65 22.45
C LEU A 53 13.37 23.90 22.44
N LEU A 54 13.01 24.92 23.22
CA LEU A 54 13.81 26.13 23.36
C LEU A 54 15.01 25.95 24.30
N GLU A 55 14.97 24.93 25.16
CA GLU A 55 15.97 24.66 26.20
C GLU A 55 16.80 23.41 25.92
N ASP A 56 16.34 22.55 25.00
CA ASP A 56 16.99 21.32 24.59
C ASP A 56 18.22 21.64 23.70
N LYS A 57 19.41 21.21 24.14
CA LYS A 57 20.71 21.60 23.57
C LYS A 57 21.29 20.55 22.62
#